data_AF-A0A454XT17-F1
#
_entry.id   AF-A0A454XT17-F1
#
_cell.length_a   1.000
_cell.length_b   1.000
_cell.length_c   1.000
_cell.angle_alpha   90.00
_cell.angle_beta   90.00
_cell.angle_gamma   90.00
#
_symmetry.space_group_name_H-M   'P 1'
#
loop_
_entity.id
_entity.type
_entity.pdbx_description
1 polymer ?
#
loop_
_entity_poly.entity_id
_entity_poly.type
_entity_poly.pdbx_seq_one_letter_code
_entity_poly.pdbx_strand_id
1 'polypeptide(L)'
;MAQSVPPGDIATQPGTKIVFNVPYDDKHTYHIKVTNSSARRIGWAFKTTNMKRLGVDPAAGVLDPKENALIAVSCDAFAYGQEDTNNDRVTIEWTNTPDGAAKQFRREWFQGDGMVRRKNLPIEYNPKGINSPCRSELVVHEME
;
A
#
# COMPACT_ATOMS: atom_id res chain seq x y z
N MET A 1 -5.71 -22.93 26.62
CA MET A 1 -6.07 -22.22 25.38
C MET A 1 -4.79 -21.59 24.86
N ALA A 2 -4.30 -21.95 23.68
CA ALA A 2 -3.10 -21.33 23.13
C ALA A 2 -3.43 -19.86 22.79
N GLN A 3 -2.73 -18.90 23.41
CA GLN A 3 -2.85 -17.50 23.03
C GLN A 3 -2.44 -17.34 21.56
N SER A 4 -3.25 -16.62 20.80
CA SER A 4 -2.93 -16.26 19.42
C SER A 4 -1.67 -15.40 19.40
N VAL A 5 -0.63 -15.86 18.71
CA VAL A 5 0.62 -15.10 18.57
C VAL A 5 0.37 -13.93 17.61
N PRO A 6 0.69 -12.68 17.99
CA PRO A 6 0.51 -11.54 17.10
C PRO A 6 1.35 -11.70 15.83
N PRO A 7 0.86 -11.25 14.66
CA PRO A 7 1.66 -11.21 13.44
C PRO A 7 2.90 -10.34 13.64
N GLY A 8 4.03 -10.75 13.08
CA GLY A 8 5.23 -9.91 13.07
C GLY A 8 5.13 -8.76 12.06
N ASP A 9 6.14 -7.90 12.04
CA ASP A 9 6.17 -6.76 11.12
C ASP A 9 6.51 -7.14 9.68
N ILE A 10 6.03 -6.32 8.75
CA ILE A 10 6.38 -6.37 7.33
C ILE A 10 7.07 -5.07 6.92
N ALA A 11 7.97 -5.16 5.96
CA ALA A 11 8.54 -3.99 5.30
C ALA A 11 7.83 -3.74 3.97
N THR A 12 7.58 -2.46 3.65
CA THR A 12 7.06 -2.06 2.33
C THR A 12 8.01 -1.05 1.69
N GLN A 13 8.13 -1.11 0.37
CA GLN A 13 8.84 -0.12 -0.44
C GLN A 13 7.90 0.29 -1.59
N PRO A 14 7.37 1.52 -1.60
CA PRO A 14 7.62 2.59 -0.64
C PRO A 14 7.09 2.30 0.77
N GLY A 15 7.70 2.93 1.77
CA GLY A 15 7.45 2.68 3.19
C GLY A 15 6.33 3.50 3.82
N THR A 16 6.04 4.67 3.24
CA THR A 16 5.22 5.72 3.87
C THR A 16 4.03 6.15 3.03
N LYS A 17 4.20 6.36 1.72
CA LYS A 17 3.15 6.80 0.80
C LYS A 17 3.41 6.36 -0.64
N ILE A 18 2.38 6.41 -1.48
CA ILE A 18 2.46 6.23 -2.92
C ILE A 18 2.17 7.58 -3.57
N VAL A 19 2.95 7.99 -4.57
CA VAL A 19 2.75 9.26 -5.28
C VAL A 19 2.41 8.98 -6.74
N PHE A 20 1.20 9.32 -7.17
CA PHE A 20 0.83 9.36 -8.58
C PHE A 20 1.12 10.76 -9.11
N ASN A 21 1.98 10.84 -10.14
CA ASN A 21 2.28 12.10 -10.82
C ASN A 21 1.39 12.24 -12.05
N VAL A 22 1.17 13.49 -12.48
CA VAL A 22 0.57 13.80 -13.79
C VAL A 22 1.31 13.14 -14.95
N PRO A 23 0.60 12.85 -16.06
CA PRO A 23 -0.81 13.18 -16.32
C PRO A 23 -1.79 12.18 -15.69
N TYR A 24 -3.07 12.55 -15.53
CA TYR A 24 -4.11 11.68 -14.93
C TYR A 24 -5.16 11.21 -15.95
N ASP A 25 -4.88 11.41 -17.24
CA ASP A 25 -5.72 11.04 -18.38
C ASP A 25 -5.43 9.62 -18.90
N ASP A 26 -4.39 8.97 -18.39
CA ASP A 26 -4.05 7.59 -18.68
C ASP A 26 -3.83 6.76 -17.41
N LYS A 27 -3.94 5.44 -17.55
CA LYS A 27 -3.74 4.49 -16.47
C LYS A 27 -2.28 4.43 -16.06
N HIS A 28 -2.02 4.70 -14.79
CA HIS A 28 -0.69 4.59 -14.19
C HIS A 28 -0.59 3.34 -13.33
N THR A 29 0.53 2.61 -13.41
CA THR A 29 0.81 1.45 -12.54
C THR A 29 2.10 1.65 -11.79
N TYR A 30 2.02 1.67 -10.46
CA TYR A 30 3.18 1.70 -9.56
C TYR A 30 3.36 0.33 -8.90
N HIS A 31 4.59 0.01 -8.50
CA HIS A 31 4.89 -1.25 -7.84
C HIS A 31 5.25 -1.02 -6.38
N ILE A 32 4.66 -1.81 -5.49
CA ILE A 32 5.00 -1.87 -4.08
C ILE A 32 5.67 -3.21 -3.82
N LYS A 33 6.87 -3.18 -3.27
CA LYS A 33 7.49 -4.39 -2.72
C LYS A 33 7.05 -4.58 -1.28
N VAL A 34 6.52 -5.75 -0.96
CA VAL A 34 6.18 -6.17 0.40
C VAL A 34 7.13 -7.28 0.80
N THR A 35 7.77 -7.17 1.96
CA THR A 35 8.69 -8.18 2.50
C THR A 35 8.22 -8.64 3.86
N ASN A 36 8.12 -9.96 4.04
CA ASN A 36 7.84 -10.55 5.34
C ASN A 36 9.11 -10.56 6.20
N SER A 37 9.22 -9.59 7.10
CA SER A 37 10.35 -9.48 8.04
C SER A 37 10.16 -10.34 9.29
N SER A 38 9.03 -11.04 9.42
CA SER A 38 8.73 -11.88 10.57
C SER A 38 9.33 -13.29 10.45
N ALA A 39 9.33 -14.03 11.55
CA ALA A 39 9.78 -15.42 11.61
C ALA A 39 8.69 -16.44 11.24
N ARG A 40 7.45 -16.00 10.94
CA ARG A 40 6.32 -16.87 10.63
C ARG A 40 5.80 -16.59 9.22
N ARG A 41 5.18 -17.60 8.61
CA ARG A 41 4.44 -17.42 7.35
C ARG A 41 3.22 -16.56 7.62
N ILE A 42 2.96 -15.61 6.71
CA ILE A 42 1.82 -14.70 6.80
C ILE A 42 0.93 -14.82 5.56
N GLY A 43 -0.38 -14.69 5.77
CA GLY A 43 -1.32 -14.34 4.73
C GLY A 43 -1.48 -12.83 4.69
N TRP A 44 -1.49 -12.23 3.50
CA TRP A 44 -1.68 -10.79 3.32
C TRP A 44 -2.79 -10.50 2.31
N ALA A 45 -3.45 -9.37 2.47
CA ALA A 45 -4.47 -8.87 1.55
C ALA A 45 -4.42 -7.33 1.47
N PHE A 46 -4.62 -6.80 0.28
CA PHE A 46 -4.75 -5.37 0.03
C PHE A 46 -6.22 -4.95 -0.05
N LYS A 47 -6.47 -3.72 0.41
CA LYS A 47 -7.73 -3.00 0.26
C LYS A 47 -7.44 -1.58 -0.24
N THR A 48 -8.34 -1.05 -1.04
CA THR A 48 -8.29 0.35 -1.51
C THR A 48 -9.54 1.09 -1.04
N THR A 49 -9.43 2.40 -0.82
CA THR A 49 -10.59 3.25 -0.49
C THR A 49 -11.46 3.55 -1.70
N ASN A 50 -10.87 3.57 -2.90
CA ASN A 50 -11.55 3.89 -4.15
C ASN A 50 -11.34 2.76 -5.15
N MET A 51 -12.18 1.72 -5.08
CA MET A 51 -12.11 0.54 -5.96
C MET A 51 -12.45 0.83 -7.43
N LYS A 52 -13.01 2.02 -7.74
CA LYS A 52 -13.31 2.42 -9.13
C LYS A 52 -12.08 2.96 -9.85
N ARG A 53 -11.20 3.65 -9.11
CA ARG A 53 -9.98 4.26 -9.64
C ARG A 53 -8.74 3.41 -9.35
N LEU A 54 -8.71 2.74 -8.20
CA LEU A 54 -7.52 2.05 -7.70
C LEU A 54 -7.68 0.53 -7.83
N GLY A 55 -6.76 -0.07 -8.60
CA GLY A 55 -6.60 -1.51 -8.73
C GLY A 55 -5.35 -2.01 -8.00
N VAL A 56 -5.37 -3.26 -7.54
CA VAL A 56 -4.21 -3.91 -6.90
C VAL A 56 -4.09 -5.34 -7.41
N ASP A 57 -2.90 -5.71 -7.90
CA ASP A 57 -2.61 -7.06 -8.40
C ASP A 57 -1.18 -7.51 -8.04
N PRO A 58 -0.98 -8.68 -7.41
CA PRO A 58 -2.01 -9.51 -6.78
C PRO A 58 -2.66 -8.81 -5.58
N ALA A 59 -3.98 -8.98 -5.42
CA ALA A 59 -4.73 -8.38 -4.31
C ALA A 59 -4.54 -9.11 -2.96
N ALA A 60 -4.12 -10.37 -2.98
CA ALA A 60 -3.87 -11.16 -1.77
C ALA A 60 -2.85 -12.28 -2.04
N GLY A 61 -2.20 -12.77 -1.00
CA GLY A 61 -1.20 -13.81 -1.13
C GLY A 61 -0.66 -14.34 0.19
N VAL A 62 0.39 -15.16 0.09
CA VAL A 62 1.07 -15.77 1.23
C VAL A 62 2.56 -15.52 1.09
N LEU A 63 3.22 -15.09 2.17
CA LEU A 63 4.66 -14.89 2.22
C LEU A 63 5.28 -15.75 3.32
N ASP A 64 6.25 -16.57 2.95
CA ASP A 64 7.15 -17.23 3.89
C ASP A 64 8.07 -16.21 4.60
N PRO A 65 8.69 -16.58 5.73
CA PRO A 65 9.69 -15.73 6.37
C PRO A 65 10.76 -15.28 5.38
N LYS A 66 11.06 -13.98 5.36
CA LYS A 66 12.05 -13.32 4.48
C LYS A 66 11.69 -13.29 2.99
N GLU A 67 10.52 -13.81 2.60
CA GLU A 67 10.03 -13.71 1.22
C GLU A 67 9.53 -12.30 0.92
N ASN A 68 9.54 -11.93 -0.35
CA ASN A 68 8.98 -10.69 -0.84
C ASN A 68 8.06 -10.92 -2.05
N ALA A 69 7.08 -10.03 -2.20
CA ALA A 69 6.21 -9.94 -3.35
C ALA A 69 6.26 -8.53 -3.94
N LEU A 70 6.13 -8.44 -5.26
CA LEU A 70 5.89 -7.19 -5.99
C LEU A 70 4.40 -7.11 -6.32
N ILE A 71 3.79 -6.01 -5.93
CA ILE A 71 2.36 -5.75 -6.11
C ILE A 71 2.20 -4.52 -6.98
N ALA A 72 1.50 -4.66 -8.09
CA ALA A 72 1.06 -3.57 -8.95
C ALA A 72 -0.13 -2.86 -8.29
N VAL A 73 -0.01 -1.55 -8.12
CA VAL A 73 -1.10 -0.65 -7.74
C VAL A 73 -1.35 0.28 -8.92
N SER A 74 -2.52 0.13 -9.53
CA SER A 74 -2.90 0.93 -10.68
C SER A 74 -3.89 2.02 -10.30
N CYS A 75 -3.76 3.20 -10.93
CA CYS A 75 -4.73 4.27 -10.91
C CYS A 75 -5.27 4.45 -12.33
N ASP A 76 -6.55 4.20 -12.55
CA ASP A 76 -7.20 4.48 -13.82
C ASP A 76 -7.35 6.00 -14.03
N ALA A 77 -7.54 6.40 -15.29
CA ALA A 77 -7.71 7.79 -15.67
C ALA A 77 -8.92 8.43 -14.97
N PHE A 78 -8.79 9.70 -14.56
CA PHE A 78 -9.82 10.39 -13.79
C PHE A 78 -9.72 11.91 -13.94
N ALA A 79 -10.82 12.63 -13.65
CA ALA A 79 -10.86 14.08 -13.78
C ALA A 79 -10.32 14.77 -12.52
N TYR A 80 -9.00 15.01 -12.49
CA TYR A 80 -8.35 15.68 -11.36
C TYR A 80 -8.96 17.06 -11.09
N GLY A 81 -9.31 17.32 -9.82
CA GLY A 81 -10.01 18.55 -9.39
C GLY A 81 -11.54 18.47 -9.43
N GLN A 82 -12.12 17.46 -10.08
CA GLN A 82 -13.57 17.20 -10.04
C GLN A 82 -13.94 16.04 -9.10
N GLU A 83 -12.95 15.22 -8.72
CA GLU A 83 -13.13 14.07 -7.85
C GLU A 83 -12.34 14.21 -6.55
N ASP A 84 -12.85 13.64 -5.45
CA ASP A 84 -12.11 13.60 -4.19
C ASP A 84 -10.87 12.71 -4.32
N THR A 85 -9.75 13.25 -3.86
CA THR A 85 -8.42 12.63 -3.91
C THR A 85 -7.72 12.67 -2.55
N ASN A 86 -8.31 13.33 -1.54
CA ASN A 86 -7.63 13.64 -0.29
C ASN A 86 -7.48 12.45 0.66
N ASN A 87 -8.38 11.46 0.55
CA ASN A 87 -8.47 10.35 1.49
C ASN A 87 -8.08 8.99 0.90
N ASP A 88 -7.53 9.01 -0.32
CA ASP A 88 -7.16 7.78 -0.99
C ASP A 88 -6.00 7.08 -0.31
N ARG A 89 -6.15 5.79 -0.06
CA ARG A 89 -5.11 4.95 0.54
C ARG A 89 -5.21 3.52 0.05
N VAL A 90 -4.05 2.87 0.04
CA VAL A 90 -3.91 1.42 -0.07
C VAL A 90 -3.60 0.88 1.32
N THR A 91 -4.38 -0.07 1.80
CA THR A 91 -4.17 -0.73 3.09
C THR A 91 -3.73 -2.16 2.85
N ILE A 92 -2.59 -2.54 3.41
CA ILE A 92 -2.20 -3.95 3.53
C ILE A 92 -2.61 -4.45 4.91
N GLU A 93 -3.32 -5.57 4.95
CA GLU A 93 -3.63 -6.32 6.14
C GLU A 93 -2.91 -7.66 6.10
N TRP A 94 -2.43 -8.14 7.24
CA TRP A 94 -1.78 -9.44 7.32
C TRP A 94 -2.00 -10.12 8.66
N THR A 95 -1.93 -11.45 8.62
CA THR A 95 -2.08 -12.34 9.78
C THR A 95 -1.16 -13.54 9.66
N ASN A 96 -0.83 -14.17 10.79
CA ASN A 96 -0.09 -15.43 10.79
C ASN A 96 -0.98 -16.53 10.16
N THR A 97 -0.41 -17.35 9.29
CA THR A 97 -1.15 -18.51 8.78
C THR A 97 -1.32 -19.56 9.88
N PRO A 98 -2.43 -20.30 9.91
CA PRO A 98 -2.57 -21.46 10.81
C PRO A 98 -1.44 -22.46 10.61
N ASP A 99 -1.07 -23.19 11.67
CA ASP A 99 -0.02 -24.21 11.60
C ASP A 99 -0.41 -25.30 10.57
N GLY A 100 0.54 -25.67 9.71
CA GLY A 100 0.32 -26.66 8.64
C GLY A 100 -0.49 -26.16 7.44
N ALA A 101 -0.88 -24.88 7.40
CA ALA A 101 -1.60 -24.33 6.25
C ALA A 101 -0.75 -24.38 4.96
N ALA A 102 -1.40 -24.77 3.86
CA ALA A 102 -0.80 -24.69 2.53
C ALA A 102 -0.43 -23.24 2.19
N LYS A 103 0.52 -23.05 1.26
CA LYS A 103 0.91 -21.74 0.73
C LYS A 103 -0.13 -21.23 -0.29
N GLN A 104 -1.37 -21.14 0.16
CA GLN A 104 -2.52 -20.68 -0.60
C GLN A 104 -3.34 -19.76 0.29
N PHE A 105 -3.58 -18.54 -0.18
CA PHE A 105 -4.33 -17.55 0.59
C PHE A 105 -5.75 -18.04 0.88
N ARG A 106 -6.23 -17.79 2.10
CA ARG A 106 -7.59 -18.08 2.54
C ARG A 106 -8.16 -16.87 3.27
N ARG A 107 -9.31 -16.37 2.82
CA ARG A 107 -9.94 -15.16 3.37
C ARG A 107 -10.42 -15.39 4.81
N GLU A 108 -10.67 -16.63 5.18
CA GLU A 108 -11.15 -17.05 6.50
C GLU A 108 -10.13 -16.73 7.61
N TRP A 109 -8.83 -16.63 7.27
CA TRP A 109 -7.79 -16.23 8.22
C TRP A 109 -8.00 -14.82 8.80
N PHE A 110 -8.79 -13.98 8.11
CA PHE A 110 -9.12 -12.62 8.52
C PHE A 110 -10.50 -12.51 9.19
N GLN A 111 -11.24 -13.61 9.30
CA GLN A 111 -12.62 -13.65 9.84
C GLN A 111 -12.71 -14.32 11.22
N GLY A 112 -11.71 -15.11 11.61
CA GLY A 112 -11.66 -15.75 12.93
C GLY A 112 -11.07 -14.85 14.02
N ASP A 113 -10.88 -15.42 15.22
CA ASP A 113 -10.28 -14.75 16.39
C ASP A 113 -8.77 -14.45 16.27
N GLY A 114 -8.21 -14.59 15.06
CA GLY A 114 -6.80 -14.30 14.80
C GLY A 114 -6.51 -12.81 14.87
N MET A 115 -5.35 -12.43 15.41
CA MET A 115 -4.92 -11.04 15.39
C MET A 115 -4.52 -10.63 13.97
N VAL A 116 -5.13 -9.57 13.44
CA VAL A 116 -4.80 -8.99 12.13
C VAL A 116 -4.06 -7.68 12.34
N ARG A 117 -2.88 -7.54 11.73
CA ARG A 117 -2.17 -6.26 11.63
C ARG A 117 -2.53 -5.57 10.32
N ARG A 118 -2.42 -4.24 10.30
CA ARG A 118 -2.68 -3.42 9.12
C ARG A 118 -1.71 -2.26 9.01
N LYS A 119 -1.38 -1.88 7.79
CA LYS A 119 -0.57 -0.71 7.46
C LYS A 119 -1.25 0.05 6.33
N ASN A 120 -1.41 1.36 6.54
CA ASN A 120 -1.97 2.26 5.54
C ASN A 120 -0.82 2.93 4.78
N LEU A 121 -0.92 2.93 3.46
CA LEU A 121 -0.10 3.70 2.54
C LEU A 121 -1.01 4.75 1.89
N PRO A 122 -1.03 6.00 2.38
CA PRO A 122 -1.75 7.08 1.73
C PRO A 122 -1.27 7.28 0.30
N ILE A 123 -2.20 7.67 -0.56
CA ILE A 123 -1.95 8.05 -1.94
C ILE A 123 -1.90 9.58 -2.00
N GLU A 124 -0.85 10.09 -2.61
CA GLU A 124 -0.68 11.50 -2.93
C GLU A 124 -0.74 11.67 -4.44
N TYR A 125 -1.55 12.62 -4.89
CA TYR A 125 -1.64 12.99 -6.30
C TYR A 125 -0.82 14.27 -6.47
N ASN A 126 0.30 14.17 -7.17
CA ASN A 126 1.18 15.30 -7.42
C ASN A 126 0.90 15.93 -8.80
N PRO A 127 0.21 17.09 -8.86
CA PRO A 127 -0.09 17.77 -10.12
C PRO A 127 1.14 18.44 -10.75
N LYS A 128 2.24 18.57 -10.02
CA LYS A 128 3.50 19.15 -10.51
C LYS A 128 4.39 18.03 -11.00
N GLY A 129 4.50 17.84 -12.31
CA GLY A 129 5.37 16.81 -12.90
C GLY A 129 6.81 16.88 -12.37
N ILE A 130 7.56 15.79 -12.54
CA ILE A 130 8.94 15.57 -12.03
C ILE A 130 9.93 16.66 -12.49
N ASN A 131 9.57 17.49 -13.49
CA ASN A 131 10.36 18.61 -14.02
C ASN A 131 10.02 20.00 -13.41
N SER A 132 9.52 20.09 -12.19
CA SER A 132 9.44 21.40 -11.51
C SER A 132 10.77 21.71 -10.82
N PRO A 133 11.54 22.73 -11.26
CA PRO A 133 12.76 23.09 -10.56
C PRO A 133 12.39 23.50 -9.13
N CYS A 134 13.11 22.92 -8.18
CA CYS A 134 13.05 23.26 -6.78
C CYS A 134 13.06 24.79 -6.65
N ARG A 135 11.93 25.39 -6.25
CA ARG A 135 11.86 26.85 -6.05
C ARG A 135 12.62 27.13 -4.76
N SER A 136 13.88 27.52 -4.92
CA SER A 136 14.59 28.32 -3.94
C SER A 136 13.81 29.63 -3.76
N GLU A 137 12.86 29.67 -2.83
CA GLU A 137 12.40 30.93 -2.27
C GLU A 137 13.48 31.41 -1.29
N LEU A 138 14.49 32.06 -1.87
CA LEU A 138 15.30 33.04 -1.17
C LEU A 138 14.31 34.13 -0.75
N VAL A 139 14.07 34.21 0.56
CA VAL A 139 13.25 35.26 1.16
C VAL A 139 13.93 36.60 0.88
N VAL A 140 13.38 37.35 -0.07
CA VAL A 140 13.62 38.80 -0.17
C VAL A 140 12.76 39.44 0.92
N HIS A 141 13.39 39.76 2.05
CA HIS A 141 12.89 40.84 2.90
C HIS A 141 13.62 42.10 2.47
N GLU A 142 12.94 42.93 1.67
CA GLU A 142 13.14 44.37 1.72
C GLU A 142 12.73 44.86 3.12
N MET A 143 13.60 45.61 3.78
CA MET A 143 13.18 46.66 4.70
C MET A 143 14.09 47.86 4.47
N GLU A 144 13.44 48.99 4.18
CA GLU A 144 13.96 50.35 4.32
C GLU A 144 14.54 50.59 5.73
#